data_AF-A0ABD7G6C6-F1
#
_entry.id   AF-A0ABD7G6C6-F1
#
_cell.length_a   1.000
_cell.length_b   1.000
_cell.length_c   1.000
_cell.angle_alpha   90.00
_cell.angle_beta   90.00
_cell.angle_gamma   90.00
#
_symmetry.space_group_name_H-M   'P 1'
#
loop_
_entity.id
_entity.type
_entity.pdbx_description
1 polymer ?
#
loop_
_entity_poly.entity_id
_entity_poly.type
_entity_poly.pdbx_seq_one_letter_code
_entity_poly.pdbx_strand_id
1 'polypeptide(L)'
;MICCRLVRRFMAPLPCPRPLQPYPFAGALAQTRRTMATGLAATANNCYSSEPRCIWSDFMEQRTPDQLVEWAYDQFLEQAADMLAPEQIVDITLEFEQRGAVEATLPNADWSAELGVPVDMERWVEVWVGLLDHQEEFEVIFATFLLPRHLNEHDVHVRWHRQQQA
;
A
#
# COMPACT_ATOMS: atom_id res chain seq x y z
N MET A 1 -26.77 5.29 -7.31
CA MET A 1 -26.87 3.92 -7.84
C MET A 1 -25.90 3.80 -9.00
N ILE A 2 -24.65 3.41 -8.72
CA ILE A 2 -23.75 2.78 -9.68
C ILE A 2 -23.10 1.62 -8.93
N CYS A 3 -23.07 0.49 -9.61
CA CYS A 3 -22.97 -0.85 -9.05
C CYS A 3 -21.54 -1.34 -9.32
N CYS A 4 -20.64 -1.25 -8.32
CA CYS A 4 -19.31 -1.84 -8.40
C CYS A 4 -19.42 -3.36 -8.42
N ARG A 5 -19.23 -3.96 -9.61
CA ARG A 5 -19.27 -5.40 -9.83
C ARG A 5 -17.88 -5.98 -9.62
N LEU A 6 -17.49 -6.16 -8.35
CA LEU A 6 -16.22 -6.81 -7.99
C LEU A 6 -16.34 -8.33 -8.20
N VAL A 7 -15.64 -8.85 -9.21
CA VAL A 7 -15.48 -10.28 -9.44
C VAL A 7 -14.60 -10.85 -8.32
N ARG A 8 -15.26 -11.47 -7.32
CA ARG A 8 -14.60 -12.37 -6.37
C ARG A 8 -14.10 -13.61 -7.12
N ARG A 9 -12.80 -13.70 -7.36
CA ARG A 9 -12.15 -14.99 -7.64
C ARG A 9 -11.24 -15.36 -6.48
N PHE A 10 -11.76 -16.35 -5.75
CA PHE A 10 -11.09 -17.21 -4.77
C PHE A 10 -9.59 -17.38 -4.99
N MET A 11 -8.80 -17.02 -3.98
CA MET A 11 -7.55 -17.72 -3.66
C MET A 11 -7.47 -17.82 -2.14
N ALA A 12 -7.41 -19.05 -1.65
CA ALA A 12 -7.53 -19.41 -0.25
C ALA A 12 -6.42 -18.79 0.60
N PRO A 13 -6.70 -18.41 1.87
CA PRO A 13 -5.64 -18.09 2.81
C PRO A 13 -4.83 -19.36 3.08
N LEU A 14 -3.55 -19.35 2.72
CA LEU A 14 -2.60 -20.35 3.18
C LEU A 14 -2.59 -20.34 4.72
N PRO A 15 -2.63 -21.52 5.38
CA PRO A 15 -2.58 -21.58 6.83
C PRO A 15 -1.21 -21.13 7.33
N CYS A 16 -1.20 -20.15 8.25
CA CYS A 16 0.00 -19.69 8.93
C CYS A 16 0.80 -20.88 9.51
N PRO A 17 2.14 -20.86 9.45
CA PRO A 17 2.95 -21.85 10.13
C PRO A 17 2.72 -21.74 11.64
N ARG A 18 2.33 -22.85 12.26
CA ARG A 18 2.09 -22.97 13.70
C ARG A 18 3.31 -22.51 14.50
N PRO A 19 3.15 -21.76 15.61
CA PRO A 19 4.25 -21.57 16.55
C PRO A 19 4.63 -22.93 17.16
N LEU A 20 5.92 -23.26 17.05
CA LEU A 20 6.54 -24.40 17.72
C LEU A 20 6.34 -24.23 19.23
N GLN A 21 5.60 -25.17 19.82
CA GLN A 21 5.40 -25.28 21.27
C GLN A 21 6.75 -25.38 21.99
N PRO A 22 6.93 -24.74 23.16
CA PRO A 22 8.09 -24.99 24.00
C PRO A 22 8.01 -26.38 24.64
N TYR A 23 9.14 -27.09 24.64
CA TYR A 23 9.31 -28.42 25.24
C TYR A 23 8.94 -28.44 26.74
N PRO A 24 8.37 -29.54 27.25
CA PRO A 24 8.13 -29.69 28.68
C PRO A 24 9.44 -30.08 29.38
N PHE A 25 10.00 -29.19 30.19
CA PHE A 25 11.05 -29.57 31.13
C PHE A 25 10.38 -30.11 32.40
N ALA A 26 10.67 -31.39 32.69
CA ALA A 26 10.23 -32.09 33.87
C ALA A 26 10.79 -31.44 35.15
N GLY A 27 9.92 -31.30 36.15
CA GLY A 27 10.29 -30.88 37.50
C GLY A 27 9.24 -31.36 38.48
N ALA A 28 9.42 -32.58 38.97
CA ALA A 28 8.65 -33.13 40.08
C ALA A 28 8.90 -32.32 41.37
N LEU A 29 7.87 -32.13 42.18
CA LEU A 29 7.83 -32.64 43.56
C LEU A 29 6.49 -32.32 44.24
N ALA A 30 6.07 -33.29 45.02
CA ALA A 30 4.80 -33.39 45.71
C ALA A 30 4.68 -32.47 46.93
N GLN A 31 3.48 -31.94 47.20
CA GLN A 31 2.96 -31.93 48.58
C GLN A 31 1.42 -31.83 48.64
N THR A 32 0.83 -32.98 48.99
CA THR A 32 -0.28 -33.24 49.93
C THR A 32 -1.22 -32.11 50.40
N ARG A 33 -2.54 -32.34 50.20
CA ARG A 33 -3.73 -32.08 51.07
C ARG A 33 -3.85 -30.67 51.69
N ARG A 34 -4.99 -29.97 51.68
CA ARG A 34 -6.31 -30.38 52.18
C ARG A 34 -7.31 -29.20 52.04
N THR A 35 -8.57 -29.52 51.75
CA THR A 35 -9.85 -28.89 52.19
C THR A 35 -10.18 -27.40 51.96
N MET A 36 -11.34 -27.24 51.32
CA MET A 36 -12.27 -26.11 51.17
C MET A 36 -12.26 -25.03 52.26
N ALA A 37 -12.32 -23.77 51.82
CA ALA A 37 -13.04 -22.71 52.52
C ALA A 37 -13.67 -21.75 51.51
N THR A 38 -14.99 -21.60 51.65
CA THR A 38 -15.89 -20.65 51.01
C THR A 38 -15.47 -19.21 51.29
N GLY A 39 -15.49 -18.34 50.28
CA GLY A 39 -15.26 -16.90 50.48
C GLY A 39 -15.54 -16.09 49.22
N LEU A 40 -16.55 -15.23 49.31
CA LEU A 40 -17.04 -14.35 48.26
C LEU A 40 -15.98 -13.37 47.72
N ALA A 41 -16.13 -13.09 46.43
CA ALA A 41 -15.79 -11.87 45.68
C ALA A 41 -14.97 -10.77 46.39
N ALA A 42 -13.78 -10.51 45.85
CA ALA A 42 -13.18 -9.18 45.88
C ALA A 42 -12.70 -8.80 44.47
N THR A 43 -12.82 -7.52 44.21
CA THR A 43 -12.86 -6.84 42.93
C THR A 43 -11.50 -6.70 42.25
N ALA A 44 -11.54 -6.75 40.92
CA ALA A 44 -10.74 -6.05 39.92
C ALA A 44 -9.40 -5.36 40.28
N ASN A 45 -8.52 -5.37 39.26
CA ASN A 45 -7.44 -4.44 38.97
C ASN A 45 -6.19 -4.51 39.82
N ASN A 46 -5.17 -5.19 39.31
CA ASN A 46 -4.24 -4.55 38.37
C ASN A 46 -3.11 -5.56 38.11
N CYS A 47 -3.29 -6.43 37.12
CA CYS A 47 -2.13 -6.97 36.44
C CYS A 47 -1.54 -5.78 35.67
N TYR A 48 -0.56 -5.10 36.30
CA TYR A 48 0.37 -4.23 35.59
C TYR A 48 1.18 -5.16 34.68
N SER A 49 0.53 -5.59 33.59
CA SER A 49 1.17 -6.23 32.48
C SER A 49 2.10 -5.16 31.96
N SER A 50 3.38 -5.30 32.31
CA SER A 50 4.45 -4.59 31.66
C SER A 50 4.20 -4.74 30.17
N GLU A 51 3.72 -3.69 29.53
CA GLU A 51 3.51 -3.67 28.09
C GLU A 51 4.84 -4.11 27.49
N PRO A 52 4.91 -5.25 26.78
CA PRO A 52 6.00 -5.41 25.84
C PRO A 52 5.68 -4.37 24.79
N ARG A 53 6.25 -3.17 24.97
CA ARG A 53 6.29 -2.07 24.03
C ARG A 53 6.36 -2.72 22.66
N CYS A 54 5.25 -2.73 21.91
CA CYS A 54 5.12 -3.61 20.77
C CYS A 54 6.21 -3.22 19.77
N ILE A 55 7.30 -3.99 19.73
CA ILE A 55 8.29 -4.06 18.65
C ILE A 55 7.63 -4.74 17.42
N TRP A 56 6.33 -4.51 17.24
CA TRP A 56 5.47 -5.05 16.20
C TRP A 56 4.79 -3.93 15.41
N SER A 57 5.04 -2.66 15.73
CA SER A 57 4.62 -1.51 14.90
C SER A 57 5.40 -1.39 13.59
N ASP A 58 6.36 -2.29 13.32
CA ASP A 58 7.17 -2.33 12.09
C ASP A 58 6.74 -3.45 11.12
N PHE A 59 5.63 -4.16 11.37
CA PHE A 59 5.15 -5.15 10.39
C PHE A 59 4.29 -4.48 9.32
N MET A 60 4.99 -3.82 8.39
CA MET A 60 4.58 -3.51 7.03
C MET A 60 3.35 -2.61 6.86
N GLU A 61 3.51 -1.33 7.19
CA GLU A 61 2.60 -0.31 6.67
C GLU A 61 2.86 -0.18 5.15
N GLN A 62 2.02 -0.84 4.36
CA GLN A 62 1.94 -0.64 2.92
C GLN A 62 0.99 0.53 2.64
N ARG A 63 1.37 1.41 1.72
CA ARG A 63 0.49 2.47 1.23
C ARG A 63 -0.71 1.84 0.51
N THR A 64 -1.88 2.41 0.76
CA THR A 64 -3.08 2.07 -0.02
C THR A 64 -2.96 2.66 -1.42
N PRO A 65 -3.65 2.10 -2.44
CA PRO A 65 -3.64 2.65 -3.79
C PRO A 65 -4.06 4.12 -3.81
N ASP A 66 -5.07 4.52 -3.02
CA ASP A 66 -5.48 5.92 -2.90
C ASP A 66 -4.35 6.84 -2.42
N GLN A 67 -3.58 6.43 -1.40
CA GLN A 67 -2.44 7.21 -0.91
C GLN A 67 -1.34 7.37 -1.96
N LEU A 68 -1.13 6.33 -2.79
CA LEU A 68 -0.16 6.40 -3.89
C LEU A 68 -0.63 7.34 -4.99
N VAL A 69 -1.93 7.33 -5.31
CA VAL A 69 -2.54 8.25 -6.27
C VAL A 69 -2.41 9.69 -5.78
N GLU A 70 -2.77 9.97 -4.52
CA GLU A 70 -2.64 11.31 -3.94
C GLU A 70 -1.18 11.79 -3.95
N TRP A 71 -0.23 10.92 -3.58
CA TRP A 71 1.18 11.26 -3.57
C TRP A 71 1.75 11.52 -4.97
N ALA A 72 1.41 10.68 -5.94
CA ALA A 72 1.79 10.88 -7.34
C ALA A 72 1.24 12.20 -7.88
N TYR A 73 -0.01 12.52 -7.55
CA TYR A 73 -0.65 13.73 -8.02
C TYR A 73 -0.04 15.00 -7.42
N ASP A 74 0.29 14.99 -6.12
CA ASP A 74 1.01 16.08 -5.47
C ASP A 74 2.37 16.33 -6.13
N GLN A 75 3.17 15.28 -6.30
CA GLN A 75 4.46 15.36 -7.00
C GLN A 75 4.33 15.82 -8.46
N PHE A 76 3.28 15.38 -9.14
CA PHE A 76 2.99 15.81 -10.49
C PHE A 76 2.73 17.32 -10.55
N LEU A 77 1.88 17.87 -9.68
CA LEU A 77 1.58 19.31 -9.69
C LEU A 77 2.82 20.17 -9.39
N GLU A 78 3.69 19.71 -8.50
CA GLU A 78 4.94 20.42 -8.19
C GLU A 78 5.89 20.49 -9.38
N GLN A 79 5.99 19.41 -10.17
CA GLN A 79 6.99 19.29 -11.24
C GLN A 79 6.44 19.58 -12.64
N ALA A 80 5.11 19.51 -12.83
CA ALA A 80 4.46 19.61 -14.14
C ALA A 80 4.78 20.93 -14.85
N ALA A 81 4.83 22.04 -14.11
CA ALA A 81 5.09 23.36 -14.66
C ALA A 81 6.46 23.47 -15.35
N ASP A 82 7.47 22.75 -14.85
CA ASP A 82 8.84 22.75 -15.39
C ASP A 82 9.09 21.60 -16.37
N MET A 83 8.38 20.48 -16.20
CA MET A 83 8.64 19.26 -16.97
C MET A 83 7.79 19.12 -18.24
N LEU A 84 6.58 19.68 -18.26
CA LEU A 84 5.67 19.60 -19.40
C LEU A 84 5.86 20.75 -20.40
N ALA A 85 5.45 20.52 -21.64
CA ALA A 85 5.35 21.58 -22.63
C ALA A 85 4.21 22.55 -22.26
N PRO A 86 4.32 23.85 -22.59
CA PRO A 86 3.29 24.83 -22.25
C PRO A 86 1.91 24.48 -22.80
N GLU A 87 1.84 23.83 -23.97
CA GLU A 87 0.59 23.33 -24.54
C GLU A 87 -0.05 22.26 -23.65
N GLN A 88 0.74 21.28 -23.20
CA GLN A 88 0.25 20.21 -22.32
C GLN A 88 -0.22 20.74 -20.96
N ILE A 89 0.45 21.78 -20.44
CA ILE A 89 0.02 22.47 -19.20
C ILE A 89 -1.34 23.12 -19.38
N VAL A 90 -1.59 23.73 -20.55
CA VAL A 90 -2.90 24.33 -20.87
C VAL A 90 -3.96 23.24 -21.00
N ASP A 91 -3.69 22.18 -21.75
CA ASP A 91 -4.63 21.07 -21.97
C ASP A 91 -5.04 20.43 -20.64
N ILE A 92 -4.07 20.08 -19.80
CA ILE A 92 -4.38 19.49 -18.50
C ILE A 92 -5.14 20.48 -17.61
N THR A 93 -4.78 21.76 -17.58
CA THR A 93 -5.50 22.73 -16.75
C THR A 93 -6.97 22.89 -17.15
N LEU A 94 -7.28 22.82 -18.45
CA LEU A 94 -8.63 23.01 -18.97
C LEU A 94 -9.48 21.73 -18.95
N GLU A 95 -8.87 20.59 -19.27
CA GLU A 95 -9.59 19.33 -19.48
C GLU A 95 -9.61 18.43 -18.24
N PHE A 96 -8.72 18.65 -17.26
CA PHE A 96 -8.58 17.75 -16.12
C PHE A 96 -9.85 17.69 -15.25
N GLU A 97 -10.62 18.78 -15.12
CA GLU A 97 -11.86 18.77 -14.35
C GLU A 97 -12.92 17.80 -14.92
N GLN A 98 -12.89 17.55 -16.23
CA GLN A 98 -13.91 16.75 -16.92
C GLN A 98 -13.40 15.35 -17.29
N ARG A 99 -12.14 15.28 -17.74
CA ARG A 99 -11.54 14.08 -18.32
C ARG A 99 -10.28 13.62 -17.57
N GLY A 100 -9.81 14.39 -16.60
CA GLY A 100 -8.61 14.06 -15.83
C GLY A 100 -8.81 12.81 -15.00
N ALA A 101 -7.84 11.91 -15.08
CA ALA A 101 -7.81 10.72 -14.25
C ALA A 101 -6.39 10.39 -13.80
N VAL A 102 -6.32 9.84 -12.59
CA VAL A 102 -5.11 9.28 -12.01
C VAL A 102 -5.42 7.87 -11.55
N GLU A 103 -4.72 6.88 -12.09
CA GLU A 103 -4.98 5.47 -11.79
C GLU A 103 -3.71 4.74 -11.37
N ALA A 104 -3.81 3.96 -10.28
CA ALA A 104 -2.76 3.08 -9.81
C ALA A 104 -2.91 1.68 -10.46
N THR A 105 -1.88 1.26 -11.18
CA THR A 105 -1.77 0.00 -11.88
C THR A 105 -0.51 -0.78 -11.47
N LEU A 106 -0.38 -1.99 -12.02
CA LEU A 106 0.79 -2.83 -11.80
C LEU A 106 1.97 -2.33 -12.66
N PRO A 107 3.19 -2.34 -12.11
CA PRO A 107 4.36 -1.87 -12.83
C PRO A 107 4.66 -2.73 -14.06
N ASN A 108 4.92 -2.08 -15.19
CA ASN A 108 5.37 -2.75 -16.40
C ASN A 108 6.81 -3.31 -16.26
N ALA A 109 7.07 -4.45 -16.88
CA ALA A 109 8.39 -5.11 -16.90
C ALA A 109 9.50 -4.24 -17.54
N ASP A 110 9.14 -3.30 -18.42
CA ASP A 110 10.08 -2.35 -19.03
C ASP A 110 10.84 -1.52 -17.99
N TRP A 111 10.23 -1.22 -16.84
CA TRP A 111 10.88 -0.50 -15.75
C TRP A 111 12.08 -1.24 -15.18
N SER A 112 12.03 -2.57 -15.12
CA SER A 112 13.14 -3.38 -14.62
C SER A 112 14.37 -3.26 -15.53
N ALA A 113 14.14 -3.16 -16.85
CA ALA A 113 15.21 -3.00 -17.83
C ALA A 113 15.80 -1.58 -17.81
N GLU A 114 14.97 -0.55 -17.63
CA GLU A 114 15.41 0.84 -17.58
C GLU A 114 16.19 1.16 -16.29
N LEU A 115 15.69 0.71 -15.14
CA LEU A 115 16.29 0.98 -13.83
C LEU A 115 17.43 0.01 -13.49
N GLY A 116 17.50 -1.13 -14.19
CA GLY A 116 18.50 -2.17 -13.94
C GLY A 116 18.29 -2.92 -12.61
N VAL A 117 17.11 -2.80 -12.00
CA VAL A 117 16.72 -3.45 -10.75
C VAL A 117 15.45 -4.28 -10.96
N PRO A 118 15.23 -5.37 -10.22
CA PRO A 118 13.97 -6.11 -10.30
C PRO A 118 12.82 -5.26 -9.76
N VAL A 119 11.87 -4.90 -10.63
CA VAL A 119 10.63 -4.19 -10.26
C VAL A 119 9.53 -5.24 -10.10
N ASP A 120 9.26 -5.64 -8.87
CA ASP A 120 8.20 -6.57 -8.52
C ASP A 120 6.85 -5.87 -8.29
N MET A 121 5.76 -6.51 -8.73
CA MET A 121 4.37 -6.05 -8.53
C MET A 121 3.94 -5.96 -7.06
N GLU A 122 4.63 -6.64 -6.16
CA GLU A 122 4.34 -6.63 -4.72
C GLU A 122 4.97 -5.43 -4.02
N ARG A 123 6.11 -4.95 -4.55
CA ARG A 123 6.91 -3.87 -3.95
C ARG A 123 6.66 -2.52 -4.62
N TRP A 124 6.42 -2.53 -5.93
CA TRP A 124 6.26 -1.32 -6.72
C TRP A 124 4.85 -1.23 -7.30
N VAL A 125 4.37 0.00 -7.42
CA VAL A 125 3.09 0.35 -8.03
C VAL A 125 3.36 1.45 -9.02
N GLU A 126 2.73 1.35 -10.18
CA GLU A 126 2.82 2.35 -11.23
C GLU A 126 1.55 3.19 -11.23
N VAL A 127 1.68 4.51 -11.26
CA VAL A 127 0.56 5.45 -11.26
C VAL A 127 0.59 6.27 -12.53
N TRP A 128 -0.53 6.30 -13.25
CA TRP A 128 -0.67 7.01 -14.51
C TRP A 128 -1.44 8.30 -14.30
N VAL A 129 -0.93 9.41 -14.81
CA VAL A 129 -1.59 10.72 -14.78
C VAL A 129 -1.88 11.16 -16.21
N GLY A 130 -3.17 11.35 -16.53
CA GLY A 130 -3.60 11.59 -17.91
C GLY A 130 -5.04 12.07 -18.06
N LEU A 131 -5.49 12.10 -19.31
CA LEU A 131 -6.86 12.39 -19.72
C LEU A 131 -7.51 11.12 -20.30
N LEU A 132 -8.74 10.85 -19.87
CA LEU A 132 -9.59 9.79 -20.39
C LEU A 132 -10.38 10.27 -21.61
N ASP A 133 -10.71 9.36 -22.51
CA ASP A 133 -11.73 9.55 -23.54
C ASP A 133 -13.16 9.31 -22.99
N HIS A 134 -14.16 9.52 -23.83
CA HIS A 134 -15.57 9.21 -23.62
C HIS A 134 -15.85 7.75 -23.22
N GLN A 135 -14.92 6.83 -23.51
CA GLN A 135 -15.01 5.42 -23.12
C GLN A 135 -14.35 5.09 -21.77
N GLU A 136 -13.90 6.09 -21.00
CA GLU A 136 -13.14 5.90 -19.75
C GLU A 136 -11.77 5.22 -19.97
N GLU A 137 -11.21 5.33 -21.18
CA GLU A 137 -9.88 4.81 -21.54
C GLU A 137 -8.87 5.96 -21.62
N PHE A 138 -7.63 5.75 -21.16
CA PHE A 138 -6.57 6.77 -21.24
C PHE A 138 -6.23 7.11 -22.71
N GLU A 139 -6.62 8.31 -23.14
CA GLU A 139 -6.29 8.84 -24.48
C GLU A 139 -4.90 9.48 -24.48
N VAL A 140 -4.61 10.27 -23.45
CA VAL A 140 -3.35 11.00 -23.31
C VAL A 140 -2.78 10.73 -21.92
N ILE A 141 -1.55 10.24 -21.87
CA ILE A 141 -0.79 10.08 -20.63
C ILE A 141 0.30 11.16 -20.61
N PHE A 142 0.29 12.01 -19.58
CA PHE A 142 1.31 13.06 -19.41
C PHE A 142 2.52 12.56 -18.66
N ALA A 143 2.28 11.77 -17.61
CA ALA A 143 3.34 11.26 -16.74
C ALA A 143 3.00 9.90 -16.16
N THR A 144 4.04 9.12 -15.92
CA THR A 144 3.99 7.79 -15.31
C THR A 144 4.91 7.77 -14.11
N PHE A 145 4.37 7.49 -12.93
CA PHE A 145 5.09 7.46 -11.67
C PHE A 145 5.27 6.02 -11.21
N LEU A 146 6.49 5.63 -10.86
CA LEU A 146 6.78 4.36 -10.22
C LEU A 146 7.08 4.62 -8.75
N LEU A 147 6.22 4.11 -7.89
CA LEU A 147 6.22 4.38 -6.46
C LEU A 147 6.34 3.07 -5.67
N PRO A 148 7.11 3.06 -4.57
CA PRO A 148 7.17 1.92 -3.69
C PRO A 148 5.91 1.84 -2.84
N ARG A 149 5.44 0.62 -2.63
CA ARG A 149 4.28 0.30 -1.81
C ARG A 149 4.59 0.37 -0.33
N HIS A 150 5.84 0.19 0.07
CA HIS A 150 6.26 0.24 1.47
C HIS A 150 6.48 1.69 1.93
N LEU A 151 5.98 2.04 3.12
CA LEU A 151 6.14 3.38 3.68
C LEU A 151 7.59 3.76 4.03
N ASN A 152 8.47 2.77 4.26
CA ASN A 152 9.89 2.98 4.52
C ASN A 152 10.68 3.44 3.27
N GLU A 153 10.07 3.34 2.09
CA GLU A 153 10.71 3.68 0.83
C GLU A 153 10.06 4.95 0.24
N HIS A 154 10.92 5.86 -0.22
CA HIS A 154 10.53 7.16 -0.78
C HIS A 154 11.17 7.41 -2.16
N ASP A 155 11.78 6.39 -2.76
CA ASP A 155 12.29 6.48 -4.13
C ASP A 155 11.12 6.65 -5.09
N VAL A 156 11.10 7.76 -5.82
CA VAL A 156 10.08 8.05 -6.84
C VAL A 156 10.78 8.12 -8.18
N HIS A 157 10.33 7.30 -9.12
CA HIS A 157 10.75 7.43 -10.52
C HIS A 157 9.59 7.99 -11.33
N VAL A 158 9.89 8.98 -12.17
CA VAL A 158 8.89 9.62 -13.03
C VAL A 158 9.35 9.57 -14.48
N ARG A 159 8.44 9.16 -15.35
CA ARG A 159 8.60 9.22 -16.80
C ARG A 159 7.64 10.25 -17.36
N TRP A 160 8.17 11.29 -17.99
CA TRP A 160 7.40 12.37 -18.60
C TRP A 160 7.18 12.08 -20.08
N HIS A 161 5.91 12.03 -20.49
CA HIS A 161 5.52 11.86 -21.88
C HIS A 161 5.24 13.23 -22.50
N ARG A 162 6.31 13.88 -22.96
CA ARG A 162 6.19 15.10 -23.77
C ARG A 162 5.63 14.71 -25.14
N GLN A 163 4.44 15.19 -25.48
CA GLN A 163 3.97 15.12 -26.87
C GLN A 163 4.93 15.95 -27.71
N GLN A 164 5.84 15.28 -28.42
CA GLN A 164 6.61 15.93 -29.48
C GLN A 164 5.61 16.31 -30.57
N GLN A 165 5.30 17.60 -30.70
CA GLN A 165 4.69 18.16 -31.90
C GLN A 165 5.58 17.79 -33.09
N ALA A 166 5.05 16.98 -33.99
CA ALA A 166 5.62 16.73 -35.32
C ALA A 166 5.14 17.82 -36.30
#